data_AF-A0A2P2LE45-F1
#
_entry.id   AF-A0A2P2LE45-F1
#
_cell.length_a   1.000
_cell.length_b   1.000
_cell.length_c   1.000
_cell.angle_alpha   90.00
_cell.angle_beta   90.00
_cell.angle_gamma   90.00
#
_symmetry.space_group_name_H-M   'P 1'
#
loop_
_entity.id
_entity.type
_entity.pdbx_description
1 polymer ?
#
loop_
_entity_poly.entity_id
_entity_poly.type
_entity_poly.pdbx_seq_one_letter_code
_entity_poly.pdbx_strand_id
1 'polypeptide(L)'
;MKSGDVITDEGKQWYEPEWWKFGDEKSYFRHAASSLVILSKNLAQYININSASLKAYAHDDTSIGSWMMGLQATYIDDNLLCCGGVTQDKLCSVA
;
A
#
# COMPACT_ATOMS: atom_id res chain seq x y z
N MET A 1 0.66 8.02 3.18
CA MET A 1 -0.29 6.88 2.93
C MET A 1 -1.59 7.37 2.32
N LYS A 2 -2.39 6.50 1.67
CA LYS A 2 -3.68 6.85 1.04
C LYS A 2 -4.84 6.00 1.59
N SER A 3 -6.01 6.60 1.63
CA SER A 3 -7.34 5.99 1.67
C SER A 3 -8.26 6.85 0.79
N GLY A 4 -9.29 6.29 0.19
CA GLY A 4 -10.21 7.04 -0.68
C GLY A 4 -10.86 6.16 -1.74
N ASP A 5 -11.49 6.76 -2.75
CA ASP A 5 -12.31 6.03 -3.72
C ASP A 5 -11.54 4.95 -4.48
N VAL A 6 -12.18 3.79 -4.62
CA VAL A 6 -11.72 2.67 -5.44
C VAL A 6 -12.13 2.90 -6.88
N ILE A 7 -11.24 2.59 -7.82
CA ILE A 7 -11.58 2.65 -9.24
C ILE A 7 -12.31 1.36 -9.61
N THR A 8 -13.63 1.45 -9.75
CA THR A 8 -14.52 0.31 -10.01
C THR A 8 -14.94 0.19 -11.48
N ASP A 9 -14.55 1.15 -12.32
CA ASP A 9 -14.86 1.14 -13.76
C ASP A 9 -13.87 0.26 -14.52
N GLU A 10 -14.37 -0.82 -15.11
CA GLU A 10 -13.58 -1.71 -15.98
C GLU A 10 -12.90 -0.94 -17.12
N GLY A 11 -11.63 -1.24 -17.38
CA GLY A 11 -10.83 -0.61 -18.44
C GLY A 11 -10.16 0.71 -18.07
N LYS A 12 -10.42 1.28 -16.88
CA LYS A 12 -9.65 2.41 -16.37
C LYS A 12 -8.30 1.97 -15.79
N GLN A 13 -7.33 2.87 -15.85
CA GLN A 13 -6.07 2.68 -15.12
C GLN A 13 -6.37 2.56 -13.62
N TRP A 14 -5.74 1.58 -12.97
CA TRP A 14 -5.94 1.25 -11.56
C TRP A 14 -7.31 0.66 -11.23
N TYR A 15 -8.07 0.17 -12.21
CA TYR A 15 -9.26 -0.63 -11.95
C TYR A 15 -8.93 -1.82 -11.04
N GLU A 16 -9.76 -2.04 -10.03
CA GLU A 16 -9.63 -3.13 -9.05
C GLU A 16 -10.73 -4.16 -9.26
N PRO A 17 -10.47 -5.33 -9.87
CA PRO A 17 -11.51 -6.31 -10.20
C PRO A 17 -12.31 -6.84 -9.00
N GLU A 18 -11.68 -6.83 -7.83
CA GLU A 18 -12.25 -7.31 -6.57
C GLU A 18 -12.58 -6.17 -5.60
N TRP A 19 -12.83 -4.97 -6.12
CA TRP A 19 -13.13 -3.75 -5.35
C TRP A 19 -14.22 -3.94 -4.29
N TRP A 20 -15.21 -4.80 -4.56
CA TRP A 20 -16.32 -5.12 -3.65
C TRP A 20 -15.88 -5.81 -2.36
N LYS A 21 -14.63 -6.31 -2.27
CA LYS A 21 -14.06 -6.88 -1.04
C LYS A 21 -13.49 -5.82 -0.10
N PHE A 22 -13.39 -4.57 -0.55
CA PHE A 22 -12.76 -3.50 0.22
C PHE A 22 -13.81 -2.82 1.10
N GLY A 23 -13.85 -3.19 2.38
CA GLY A 23 -14.56 -2.46 3.44
C GLY A 23 -16.01 -2.08 3.10
N ASP A 24 -16.23 -0.80 2.86
CA ASP A 24 -17.52 -0.18 2.52
C ASP A 24 -17.89 -0.25 1.03
N GLU A 25 -17.23 -1.16 0.30
CA GLU A 25 -17.37 -1.44 -1.12
C GLU A 25 -17.01 -0.26 -2.03
N LYS A 26 -16.52 0.85 -1.49
CA LYS A 26 -16.29 2.09 -2.27
C LYS A 26 -14.96 2.76 -1.96
N SER A 27 -14.37 2.47 -0.81
CA SER A 27 -13.11 3.08 -0.39
C SER A 27 -12.01 2.04 -0.16
N TYR A 28 -10.81 2.39 -0.59
CA TYR A 28 -9.61 1.68 -0.22
C TYR A 28 -9.40 1.79 1.28
N PHE A 29 -9.08 0.66 1.90
CA PHE A 29 -8.44 0.67 3.20
C PHE A 29 -7.11 1.42 3.15
N ARG A 30 -6.63 1.87 4.31
CA ARG A 30 -5.38 2.62 4.39
C ARG A 30 -4.18 1.77 3.94
N HIS A 31 -3.54 2.15 2.85
CA HIS A 31 -2.38 1.47 2.27
C HIS A 31 -1.33 2.48 1.75
N ALA A 32 -0.16 1.97 1.38
CA ALA A 32 0.97 2.79 0.91
C ALA A 32 0.88 3.03 -0.60
N ALA A 33 0.03 3.95 -1.05
CA ALA A 33 -0.18 4.25 -2.48
C ALA A 33 0.93 5.08 -3.15
N SER A 34 2.19 4.87 -2.76
CA SER A 34 3.36 5.61 -3.26
C SER A 34 4.44 4.63 -3.72
N SER A 35 5.50 5.16 -4.33
CA SER A 35 6.59 4.38 -4.93
C SER A 35 7.51 3.66 -3.94
N LEU A 36 7.34 3.88 -2.63
CA LEU A 36 8.19 3.30 -1.61
C LEU A 36 7.36 2.73 -0.46
N VAL A 37 7.62 1.46 -0.17
CA VAL A 37 7.14 0.76 1.03
C VAL A 37 8.32 0.13 1.74
N ILE A 38 8.37 0.25 3.06
CA ILE A 38 9.40 -0.36 3.90
C ILE A 38 8.71 -1.33 4.85
N LEU A 39 9.15 -2.58 4.84
CA LEU A 39 8.64 -3.63 5.73
C LEU A 39 9.71 -4.00 6.76
N SER A 40 9.29 -4.29 7.99
CA SER A 40 10.18 -4.90 8.96
C SER A 40 10.60 -6.29 8.49
N LYS A 41 11.81 -6.73 8.88
CA LYS A 41 12.33 -8.06 8.52
C LYS A 41 11.35 -9.18 8.90
N ASN A 42 10.76 -9.11 10.09
CA ASN A 42 9.84 -10.13 10.58
C ASN A 42 8.55 -10.17 9.75
N LEU A 43 8.01 -9.01 9.37
CA LEU A 43 6.81 -8.93 8.53
C LEU A 43 7.09 -9.45 7.12
N ALA A 44 8.21 -9.07 6.52
CA ALA A 44 8.61 -9.57 5.21
C ALA A 44 8.82 -11.10 5.20
N GLN A 45 9.47 -11.65 6.24
CA GLN A 45 9.63 -13.10 6.39
C GLN A 45 8.30 -13.81 6.56
N TYR A 46 7.39 -13.26 7.38
CA TYR A 46 6.06 -13.83 7.56
C TYR A 46 5.30 -13.88 6.24
N ILE A 47 5.29 -12.79 5.47
CA ILE A 47 4.64 -12.71 4.16
C ILE A 47 5.22 -13.75 3.20
N ASN A 48 6.54 -13.88 3.15
CA ASN A 48 7.20 -14.86 2.28
C ASN A 48 6.82 -16.31 2.63
N ILE A 49 6.88 -16.68 3.91
CA ILE A 49 6.56 -18.02 4.40
C ILE A 49 5.10 -18.38 4.16
N ASN A 50 4.19 -17.42 4.38
CA ASN A 50 2.74 -17.65 4.32
C ASN A 50 2.10 -17.15 3.03
N SER A 51 2.89 -16.89 1.99
CA SER A 51 2.45 -16.27 0.73
C SER A 51 1.25 -16.99 0.09
N ALA A 52 1.18 -18.33 0.19
CA ALA A 52 0.06 -19.12 -0.32
C ALA A 52 -1.28 -18.84 0.38
N SER A 53 -1.25 -18.36 1.63
CA SER A 53 -2.43 -18.02 2.43
C SER A 53 -2.82 -16.55 2.33
N LEU A 54 -1.95 -15.72 1.74
CA LEU A 54 -2.14 -14.28 1.65
C LEU A 54 -2.75 -13.90 0.30
N LYS A 55 -3.90 -13.22 0.35
CA LYS A 55 -4.62 -12.80 -0.86
C LYS A 55 -3.88 -11.65 -1.55
N ALA A 56 -3.38 -11.87 -2.76
CA ALA A 56 -2.94 -10.79 -3.64
C ALA A 56 -4.13 -10.21 -4.42
N TYR A 57 -4.14 -8.88 -4.56
CA TYR A 57 -5.05 -8.07 -5.37
C TYR A 57 -4.36 -7.61 -6.67
N ALA A 58 -5.05 -6.84 -7.51
CA ALA A 58 -4.52 -6.41 -8.79
C ALA A 58 -3.31 -5.48 -8.64
N HIS A 59 -3.29 -4.66 -7.57
CA HIS A 59 -2.17 -3.77 -7.25
C HIS A 59 -1.41 -4.27 -6.01
N ASP A 60 -0.09 -4.09 -6.05
CA ASP A 60 0.84 -4.57 -5.03
C ASP A 60 0.69 -3.82 -3.70
N ASP A 61 0.52 -2.50 -3.75
CA ASP A 61 0.24 -1.64 -2.61
C ASP A 61 -1.04 -2.04 -1.86
N THR A 62 -2.07 -2.43 -2.61
CA THR A 62 -3.35 -2.92 -2.11
C THR A 62 -3.17 -4.30 -1.49
N SER A 63 -2.43 -5.19 -2.15
CA SER A 63 -2.05 -6.49 -1.57
C SER A 63 -1.33 -6.33 -0.23
N ILE A 64 -0.26 -5.54 -0.20
CA ILE A 64 0.56 -5.29 1.00
C ILE A 64 -0.29 -4.65 2.10
N GLY A 65 -1.07 -3.63 1.78
CA GLY A 65 -1.93 -2.98 2.76
C GLY A 65 -2.96 -3.93 3.39
N SER A 66 -3.51 -4.86 2.59
CA SER A 66 -4.45 -5.87 3.08
C SER A 66 -3.78 -6.89 4.02
N TRP A 67 -2.55 -7.31 3.70
CA TRP A 67 -1.78 -8.22 4.55
C TRP A 67 -1.41 -7.53 5.86
N MET A 68 -0.94 -6.30 5.79
CA MET A 68 -0.65 -5.49 6.97
C MET A 68 -1.88 -5.34 7.87
N MET A 69 -3.06 -5.17 7.29
CA MET A 69 -4.30 -5.07 8.05
C MET A 69 -4.64 -6.40 8.73
N GLY A 70 -4.66 -7.50 7.97
CA GLY A 70 -5.01 -8.82 8.48
C GLY A 70 -4.04 -9.33 9.55
N LEU A 71 -2.76 -8.94 9.43
CA LEU A 71 -1.70 -9.26 10.39
C LEU A 71 -1.59 -8.26 11.55
N GLN A 72 -2.45 -7.23 11.58
CA GLN A 72 -2.44 -6.17 12.60
C GLN A 72 -1.06 -5.50 12.73
N ALA A 73 -0.39 -5.27 11.59
CA ALA A 73 0.90 -4.61 11.54
C ALA A 73 0.77 -3.12 11.93
N THR A 74 1.84 -2.56 12.48
CA THR A 74 1.91 -1.11 12.74
C THR A 74 2.19 -0.35 11.44
N TYR A 75 1.41 0.69 11.19
CA TYR A 75 1.59 1.58 10.04
C TYR A 75 2.41 2.80 10.44
N ILE A 76 3.44 3.12 9.65
CA ILE A 76 4.25 4.32 9.82
C ILE A 76 4.21 5.08 8.49
N ASP A 77 3.79 6.34 8.54
CA ASP A 77 3.75 7.25 7.40
C ASP A 77 4.88 8.27 7.56
N ASP A 78 6.01 8.02 6.90
CA ASP A 78 7.20 8.86 6.98
C ASP A 78 7.44 9.61 5.67
N ASN A 79 7.02 10.88 5.66
CA ASN A 79 7.17 11.76 4.50
C ASN A 79 8.62 12.19 4.23
N LEU A 80 9.56 11.97 5.16
CA LEU A 80 10.98 12.29 4.94
C LEU A 80 11.61 11.38 3.87
N LEU A 81 11.01 10.22 3.64
CA LEU A 81 11.40 9.28 2.59
C LEU A 81 10.93 9.72 1.19
N CYS A 82 10.05 10.73 1.12
CA CYS A 82 9.51 11.26 -0.13
C CYS A 82 10.12 12.65 -0.38
N CYS A 83 10.54 12.91 -1.63
CA CYS A 83 10.98 14.26 -2.00
C CYS A 83 9.77 15.18 -2.13
N GLY A 84 9.45 15.93 -1.08
CA GLY A 84 8.46 16.99 -1.08
C GLY A 84 8.99 18.26 -1.76
N GLY A 85 8.21 18.88 -2.64
CA GLY A 85 8.62 20.03 -3.45
C GLY A 85 8.85 21.37 -2.73
N VAL A 86 8.94 21.46 -1.40
CA VAL A 86 9.01 22.78 -0.71
C VAL A 86 10.08 22.92 0.37
N THR A 87 10.69 21.86 0.89
CA THR A 87 11.90 22.03 1.71
C THR A 87 12.87 20.91 1.36
N GLN A 88 14.01 21.28 0.79
CA GLN A 88 15.11 20.38 0.47
C GLN A 88 15.60 19.68 1.74
N ASP A 89 15.03 18.52 2.04
CA ASP A 89 15.71 17.56 2.90
C ASP A 89 16.90 16.99 2.14
N LYS A 90 18.03 16.90 2.84
CA LYS A 90 19.35 16.50 2.30
C LYS A 90 19.34 15.17 1.53
N LEU A 91 18.35 14.32 1.80
CA LEU A 91 18.16 13.03 1.12
C LEU A 91 17.91 13.18 -0.39
N CYS A 92 17.25 14.27 -0.79
CA CYS A 92 16.88 14.53 -2.19
C CYS A 92 17.83 15.49 -2.91
N SER A 93 18.93 15.91 -2.27
CA SER A 93 19.90 16.86 -2.82
C SER A 93 21.00 16.19 -3.66
N VAL A 94 21.01 14.85 -3.75
CA VAL A 94 22.12 14.05 -4.32
C VAL A 94 21.66 13.17 -5.50
N ALA A 95 20.44 13.36 -6.02
CA ALA A 95 19.95 12.65 -7.20
C ALA A 95 20.24 13.44 -8.49
#